data_AF-A0A7V1IIT2-F1
#
_entry.id   AF-A0A7V1IIT2-F1
#
_cell.length_a   1.000
_cell.length_b   1.000
_cell.length_c   1.000
_cell.angle_alpha   90.00
_cell.angle_beta   90.00
_cell.angle_gamma   90.00
#
_symmetry.space_group_name_H-M   'P 1'
#
loop_
_entity.id
_entity.type
_entity.pdbx_description
1 polymer ?
#
loop_
_entity_poly.entity_id
_entity_poly.type
_entity_poly.pdbx_seq_one_letter_code
_entity_poly.pdbx_strand_id
1 'polypeptide(L)'
;MERRSVRIGMIAMLILVSLAGCRDESASRTSSSAAFCERLVDLQYGRIDVDHENPNEFVGHVKSLEALIEVAPAEIQKDLRFVRDKLARARDAGGWSTLFDFAALQDPEIGNAEGRVTRFVATECGIQYGDLDWKMEPPGKAPPVCPAWPRVGSPLVRNRFPYVIATAAANYFSAQFWSVPFLPAPDGFLRVPRGGRVVFEGEYPYARYFALHPNDFETENYPTLRDVDLDPDPGSANPWREPVGEGVGRHYTAQLVFTTRPEHPEPNTTYVGEAVKGGFNPAVFLIYRIYAADQGALPPNSAGVPLPAVTILDAGGEVVSHFDACDPYPPGYVVPEERSRMPWFPVPDHRAVFSPGGLNAKGNWGLPVTLLSNRDVLYLSLFHTRTRGEVFVVRARKPRTPSRRLGIPLYGRDVQIRLFTVCDYNFWNGRANDCVIDEEIPTDADGFYTLVVSDRAHRPSNATPEEGVQWLDWGPALDGQLTYRMLLSSDDLLVGIREIVDARNAVGPASRSDPPGSALAAAPGNDTEILPYVPRSAHCTREVFEAGGWQRCFEASEAGQTLNVAD
;
A
#
# COMPACT_ATOMS: atom_id res chain seq x y z
N MET A 1 45.64 77.22 -1.34
CA MET A 1 46.13 77.37 0.05
C MET A 1 45.01 76.87 0.96
N GLU A 2 45.03 75.59 1.33
CA GLU A 2 45.68 74.99 2.52
C GLU A 2 44.89 75.14 3.85
N ARG A 3 44.58 73.96 4.43
CA ARG A 3 44.44 73.56 5.86
C ARG A 3 43.24 74.10 6.67
N ARG A 4 42.29 73.26 7.12
CA ARG A 4 42.24 72.24 8.23
C ARG A 4 42.18 72.83 9.67
N SER A 5 41.07 72.57 10.37
CA SER A 5 40.93 72.01 11.76
C SER A 5 39.42 72.00 12.16
N VAL A 6 38.72 70.85 12.41
CA VAL A 6 38.68 69.97 13.62
C VAL A 6 37.97 70.72 14.78
N ARG A 7 36.79 70.37 15.38
CA ARG A 7 36.33 69.11 16.03
C ARG A 7 34.87 69.22 16.58
N ILE A 8 34.17 68.06 16.65
CA ILE A 8 33.24 67.55 17.69
C ILE A 8 31.83 68.15 17.88
N GLY A 9 30.81 67.31 17.61
CA GLY A 9 29.51 67.37 18.30
C GLY A 9 28.34 66.73 17.52
N MET A 10 28.12 65.41 17.70
CA MET A 10 26.85 64.65 17.63
C MET A 10 27.02 63.25 17.02
N ILE A 11 27.46 62.29 17.85
CA ILE A 11 27.17 60.86 17.68
C ILE A 11 26.70 60.40 19.05
N ALA A 12 25.39 60.23 19.25
CA ALA A 12 24.79 59.38 20.28
C ALA A 12 23.26 59.49 20.26
N MET A 13 22.58 59.09 19.17
CA MET A 13 21.13 58.79 19.25
C MET A 13 20.60 58.02 18.03
N LEU A 14 21.14 56.84 17.71
CA LEU A 14 20.50 55.98 16.68
C LEU A 14 20.91 54.50 16.69
N ILE A 15 21.26 53.93 17.85
CA ILE A 15 21.43 52.47 18.00
C ILE A 15 20.86 52.05 19.36
N LEU A 16 19.53 51.95 19.47
CA LEU A 16 18.89 51.28 20.63
C LEU A 16 17.44 50.82 20.37
N VAL A 17 17.00 50.67 19.11
CA VAL A 17 15.65 50.17 18.76
C VAL A 17 15.68 48.86 17.96
N SER A 18 16.85 48.24 17.75
CA SER A 18 16.95 47.02 16.93
C SER A 18 17.26 45.74 17.71
N LEU A 19 17.31 45.78 19.05
CA LEU A 19 17.64 44.61 19.90
C LEU A 19 16.46 44.11 20.75
N ALA A 20 15.39 44.90 20.92
CA ALA A 20 14.21 44.48 21.65
C ALA A 20 13.30 43.56 20.80
N GLY A 21 13.13 43.88 19.50
CA GLY A 21 12.33 43.06 18.57
C GLY A 21 12.93 41.66 18.33
N CYS A 22 14.25 41.54 18.22
CA CYS A 22 14.91 40.24 18.04
C CYS A 22 14.88 39.35 19.30
N ARG A 23 14.76 39.94 20.51
CA ARG A 23 14.66 39.17 21.76
C ARG A 23 13.26 38.61 21.96
N ASP A 24 12.21 39.38 21.66
CA ASP A 24 10.82 38.91 21.76
C ASP A 24 10.49 37.88 20.66
N GLU A 25 10.96 38.07 19.43
CA GLU A 25 10.79 37.07 18.37
C GLU A 25 11.57 35.79 18.65
N SER A 26 12.79 35.88 19.17
CA SER A 26 13.58 34.69 19.55
C SER A 26 12.92 33.94 20.71
N ALA A 27 12.45 34.62 21.76
CA ALA A 27 11.81 33.97 22.90
C ALA A 27 10.45 33.36 22.52
N SER A 28 9.65 34.06 21.70
CA SER A 28 8.39 33.56 21.15
C SER A 28 8.60 32.36 20.23
N ARG A 29 9.64 32.39 19.38
CA ARG A 29 10.02 31.26 18.51
C ARG A 29 10.50 30.05 19.31
N THR A 30 11.31 30.24 20.34
CA THR A 30 11.75 29.15 21.24
C THR A 30 10.55 28.55 22.00
N SER A 31 9.62 29.39 22.48
CA SER A 31 8.42 28.92 23.18
C SER A 31 7.46 28.14 22.28
N SER A 32 7.27 28.55 21.03
CA SER A 32 6.43 27.84 20.05
C SER A 32 7.05 26.53 19.56
N SER A 33 8.37 26.50 19.40
CA SER A 33 9.09 25.26 19.03
C SER A 33 9.00 24.23 20.16
N ALA A 34 9.18 24.64 21.42
CA ALA A 34 9.02 23.75 22.57
C ALA A 34 7.59 23.16 22.66
N ALA A 35 6.55 24.00 22.51
CA ALA A 35 5.16 23.54 22.50
C ALA A 35 4.86 22.56 21.35
N PHE A 36 5.45 22.81 20.17
CA PHE A 36 5.35 21.89 19.04
C PHE A 36 6.00 20.52 19.34
N CYS A 37 7.21 20.52 19.91
CA CYS A 37 7.92 19.30 20.25
C CYS A 37 7.19 18.48 21.33
N GLU A 38 6.65 19.13 22.35
CA GLU A 38 5.80 18.49 23.37
C GLU A 38 4.56 17.86 22.73
N ARG A 39 3.87 18.60 21.86
CA ARG A 39 2.69 18.12 21.14
C ARG A 39 2.99 16.90 20.25
N LEU A 40 4.15 16.89 19.60
CA LEU A 40 4.60 15.76 18.80
C LEU A 40 4.83 14.52 19.67
N VAL A 41 5.50 14.67 20.80
CA VAL A 41 5.70 13.59 21.79
C VAL A 41 4.36 13.08 22.33
N ASP A 42 3.42 13.98 22.64
CA ASP A 42 2.09 13.59 23.11
C ASP A 42 1.32 12.76 22.08
N LEU A 43 1.45 13.07 20.78
CA LEU A 43 0.89 12.22 19.71
C LEU A 43 1.55 10.84 19.67
N GLN A 44 2.88 10.76 19.82
CA GLN A 44 3.61 9.49 19.78
C GLN A 44 3.18 8.52 20.90
N TYR A 45 2.81 9.07 22.06
CA TYR A 45 2.33 8.30 23.20
C TYR A 45 0.79 8.24 23.29
N GLY A 46 0.06 8.67 22.25
CA GLY A 46 -1.40 8.56 22.19
C GLY A 46 -2.14 9.40 23.25
N ARG A 47 -1.54 10.50 23.73
CA ARG A 47 -2.11 11.39 24.76
C ARG A 47 -3.11 12.40 24.18
N ILE A 48 -3.30 12.40 22.87
CA ILE A 48 -4.22 13.28 22.15
C ILE A 48 -5.24 12.43 21.44
N ASP A 49 -6.52 12.70 21.69
CA ASP A 49 -7.58 12.04 20.95
C ASP A 49 -7.61 12.55 19.51
N VAL A 50 -7.33 11.63 18.58
CA VAL A 50 -7.35 11.86 17.14
C VAL A 50 -8.52 11.12 16.48
N ASP A 51 -9.52 10.66 17.23
CA ASP A 51 -10.66 9.89 16.69
C ASP A 51 -10.19 8.62 15.99
N HIS A 52 -9.31 7.90 16.68
CA HIS A 52 -8.63 6.69 16.22
C HIS A 52 -9.58 5.50 15.99
N GLU A 53 -10.80 5.56 16.53
CA GLU A 53 -11.83 4.54 16.32
C GLU A 53 -12.59 4.73 15.00
N ASN A 54 -12.40 5.87 14.32
CA ASN A 54 -13.09 6.15 13.07
C ASN A 54 -12.81 5.05 12.03
N PRO A 55 -13.84 4.54 11.32
CA PRO A 55 -13.63 3.53 10.30
C PRO A 55 -12.74 4.03 9.15
N ASN A 56 -12.80 5.33 8.82
CA ASN A 56 -11.94 5.97 7.83
C ASN A 56 -10.60 6.37 8.48
N GLU A 57 -9.55 5.61 8.15
CA GLU A 57 -8.22 5.76 8.75
C GLU A 57 -7.53 7.10 8.40
N PHE A 58 -8.01 7.84 7.40
CA PHE A 58 -7.48 9.19 7.13
C PHE A 58 -7.88 10.20 8.21
N VAL A 59 -8.98 9.96 8.95
CA VAL A 59 -9.44 10.87 10.01
C VAL A 59 -8.38 11.05 11.09
N GLY A 60 -7.81 9.96 11.59
CA GLY A 60 -6.76 10.00 12.62
C GLY A 60 -5.50 10.72 12.17
N HIS A 61 -5.06 10.50 10.93
CA HIS A 61 -3.91 11.19 10.36
C HIS A 61 -4.15 12.69 10.18
N VAL A 62 -5.34 13.07 9.69
CA VAL A 62 -5.70 14.49 9.54
C VAL A 62 -5.78 15.18 10.90
N LYS A 63 -6.40 14.56 11.92
CA LYS A 63 -6.48 15.12 13.27
C LYS A 63 -5.10 15.23 13.95
N SER A 64 -4.20 14.28 13.69
CA SER A 64 -2.81 14.38 14.16
C SER A 64 -2.10 15.61 13.60
N LEU A 65 -2.27 15.89 12.31
CA LEU A 65 -1.73 17.10 11.67
C LEU A 65 -2.38 18.37 12.19
N GLU A 66 -3.70 18.37 12.40
CA GLU A 66 -4.43 19.51 12.98
C GLU A 66 -3.93 19.85 14.39
N ALA A 67 -3.74 18.84 15.23
CA ALA A 67 -3.18 19.01 16.58
C ALA A 67 -1.77 19.62 16.55
N LEU A 68 -0.93 19.28 15.57
CA LEU A 68 0.39 19.89 15.40
C LEU A 68 0.31 21.33 14.88
N ILE A 69 -0.57 21.59 13.92
CA ILE A 69 -0.76 22.91 13.30
C ILE A 69 -1.17 23.99 14.31
N GLU A 70 -1.93 23.62 15.34
CA GLU A 70 -2.36 24.50 16.43
C GLU A 70 -1.19 25.18 17.16
N VAL A 71 -0.08 24.46 17.33
CA VAL A 71 1.10 24.90 18.08
C VAL A 71 2.31 25.14 17.17
N ALA A 72 2.19 24.88 15.87
CA ALA A 72 3.29 24.95 14.92
C ALA A 72 3.83 26.38 14.75
N PRO A 73 5.16 26.58 14.80
CA PRO A 73 5.76 27.86 14.45
C PRO A 73 5.55 28.17 12.96
N ALA A 74 5.57 29.46 12.63
CA ALA A 74 5.28 29.97 11.28
C ALA A 74 6.16 29.33 10.18
N GLU A 75 7.37 28.90 10.52
CA GLU A 75 8.34 28.26 9.62
C GLU A 75 7.80 26.97 8.98
N ILE A 76 7.11 26.12 9.75
CA ILE A 76 6.62 24.80 9.28
C ILE A 76 5.10 24.73 9.18
N GLN A 77 4.38 25.72 9.71
CA GLN A 77 2.91 25.68 9.73
C GLN A 77 2.30 25.59 8.32
N LYS A 78 2.89 26.26 7.32
CA LYS A 78 2.44 26.18 5.93
C LYS A 78 2.61 24.78 5.35
N ASP A 79 3.71 24.12 5.65
CA ASP A 79 4.03 22.78 5.16
C ASP A 79 3.10 21.73 5.78
N LEU A 80 2.86 21.82 7.09
CA LEU A 80 1.88 20.95 7.77
C LEU A 80 0.47 21.13 7.22
N ARG A 81 0.03 22.39 7.00
CA ARG A 81 -1.28 22.67 6.39
C ARG A 81 -1.38 22.08 4.98
N PHE A 82 -0.31 22.18 4.18
CA PHE A 82 -0.28 21.61 2.84
C PHE A 82 -0.47 20.09 2.86
N VAL A 83 0.28 19.37 3.70
CA VAL A 83 0.14 17.91 3.85
C VAL A 83 -1.25 17.55 4.37
N ARG A 84 -1.75 18.27 5.39
CA ARG A 84 -3.09 18.10 5.97
C ARG A 84 -4.18 18.26 4.93
N ASP A 85 -4.13 19.32 4.12
CA ASP A 85 -5.16 19.61 3.13
C ASP A 85 -5.23 18.51 2.06
N LYS A 86 -4.08 17.98 1.63
CA LYS A 86 -4.03 16.87 0.66
C LYS A 86 -4.64 15.58 1.25
N LEU A 87 -4.29 15.23 2.49
CA LEU A 87 -4.86 14.08 3.19
C LEU A 87 -6.36 14.26 3.49
N ALA A 88 -6.81 15.46 3.83
CA ALA A 88 -8.22 15.75 4.06
C ALA A 88 -9.06 15.58 2.79
N ARG A 89 -8.52 15.94 1.61
CA ARG A 89 -9.20 15.65 0.33
C ARG A 89 -9.34 14.16 0.07
N ALA A 90 -8.33 13.36 0.41
CA ALA A 90 -8.42 11.90 0.30
C ALA A 90 -9.38 11.29 1.34
N ARG A 91 -9.41 11.82 2.57
CA ARG A 91 -10.38 11.47 3.62
C ARG A 91 -11.81 11.66 3.13
N ASP A 92 -12.07 12.76 2.44
CA ASP A 92 -13.39 13.17 1.96
C ASP A 92 -13.68 12.70 0.53
N ALA A 93 -12.81 11.87 -0.05
CA ALA A 93 -12.92 11.42 -1.43
C ALA A 93 -14.20 10.61 -1.65
N GLY A 94 -14.94 10.96 -2.70
CA GLY A 94 -16.14 10.26 -3.12
C GLY A 94 -16.61 10.70 -4.50
N GLY A 95 -17.31 9.80 -5.19
CA GLY A 95 -17.83 10.04 -6.53
C GLY A 95 -16.73 10.43 -7.53
N TRP A 96 -17.04 11.43 -8.36
CA TRP A 96 -16.23 11.86 -9.50
C TRP A 96 -14.86 12.46 -9.15
N SER A 97 -14.64 12.92 -7.91
CA SER A 97 -13.36 13.53 -7.51
C SER A 97 -12.32 12.51 -7.03
N THR A 98 -12.75 11.30 -6.67
CA THR A 98 -11.93 10.27 -6.01
C THR A 98 -10.58 10.08 -6.68
N LEU A 99 -10.55 9.87 -8.00
CA LEU A 99 -9.30 9.64 -8.73
C LEU A 99 -8.36 10.86 -8.68
N PHE A 100 -8.92 12.08 -8.74
CA PHE A 100 -8.14 13.31 -8.70
C PHE A 100 -7.58 13.58 -7.30
N ASP A 101 -8.38 13.32 -6.26
CA ASP A 101 -7.97 13.49 -4.87
C ASP A 101 -6.83 12.51 -4.52
N PHE A 102 -6.90 11.27 -5.00
CA PHE A 102 -5.83 10.27 -4.84
C PHE A 102 -4.60 10.56 -5.71
N ALA A 103 -4.77 11.02 -6.96
CA ALA A 103 -3.64 11.43 -7.79
C ALA A 103 -2.87 12.61 -7.18
N ALA A 104 -3.56 13.51 -6.47
CA ALA A 104 -2.94 14.65 -5.79
C ALA A 104 -2.02 14.26 -4.63
N LEU A 105 -2.14 13.04 -4.09
CA LEU A 105 -1.23 12.49 -3.08
C LEU A 105 0.11 12.05 -3.66
N GLN A 106 0.25 11.97 -5.00
CA GLN A 106 1.53 11.70 -5.67
C GLN A 106 2.33 12.98 -6.00
N ASP A 107 1.84 14.14 -5.57
CA ASP A 107 2.48 15.44 -5.79
C ASP A 107 3.86 15.47 -5.10
N PRO A 108 4.97 15.62 -5.84
CA PRO A 108 6.32 15.68 -5.27
C PRO A 108 6.48 16.74 -4.17
N GLU A 109 5.65 17.79 -4.18
CA GLU A 109 5.72 18.83 -3.15
C GLU A 109 5.28 18.32 -1.77
N ILE A 110 4.50 17.23 -1.68
CA ILE A 110 4.17 16.60 -0.38
C ILE A 110 5.46 16.14 0.30
N GLY A 111 6.29 15.38 -0.41
CA GLY A 111 7.59 14.94 0.12
C GLY A 111 8.55 16.10 0.41
N ASN A 112 8.47 17.22 -0.32
CA ASN A 112 9.25 18.40 0.00
C ASN A 112 8.79 19.09 1.29
N ALA A 113 7.48 19.20 1.50
CA ALA A 113 6.89 19.76 2.73
C ALA A 113 7.21 18.88 3.95
N GLU A 114 7.02 17.57 3.83
CA GLU A 114 7.37 16.59 4.86
C GLU A 114 8.87 16.66 5.21
N GLY A 115 9.74 16.79 4.22
CA GLY A 115 11.18 16.91 4.42
C GLY A 115 11.57 18.17 5.20
N ARG A 116 10.96 19.33 4.90
CA ARG A 116 11.19 20.57 5.65
C ARG A 116 10.76 20.45 7.10
N VAL A 117 9.59 19.86 7.36
CA VAL A 117 9.12 19.56 8.73
C VAL A 117 10.08 18.59 9.43
N THR A 118 10.54 17.55 8.75
CA THR A 118 11.48 16.57 9.30
C THR A 118 12.79 17.23 9.75
N ARG A 119 13.35 18.14 8.94
CA ARG A 119 14.57 18.89 9.29
C ARG A 119 14.36 19.83 10.48
N PHE A 120 13.21 20.50 10.54
CA PHE A 120 12.85 21.33 11.70
C PHE A 120 12.79 20.48 12.97
N VAL A 121 12.09 19.34 12.95
CA VAL A 121 11.94 18.45 14.10
C VAL A 121 13.27 17.90 14.57
N ALA A 122 14.16 17.52 13.65
CA ALA A 122 15.51 17.08 14.02
C ALA A 122 16.33 18.18 14.70
N THR A 123 16.18 19.42 14.26
CA THR A 123 16.95 20.56 14.78
C THR A 123 16.41 21.07 16.12
N GLU A 124 15.09 21.25 16.22
CA GLU A 124 14.44 21.92 17.36
C GLU A 124 13.95 20.94 18.43
N CYS A 125 13.54 19.73 18.04
CA CYS A 125 13.06 18.70 18.97
C CYS A 125 14.10 17.62 19.28
N GLY A 126 15.20 17.55 18.52
CA GLY A 126 16.19 16.47 18.65
C GLY A 126 15.66 15.09 18.24
N ILE A 127 14.54 15.03 17.53
CA ILE A 127 13.91 13.79 17.06
C ILE A 127 14.25 13.59 15.58
N GLN A 128 14.93 12.51 15.26
CA GLN A 128 15.31 12.19 13.88
C GLN A 128 15.10 10.71 13.60
N TYR A 129 14.43 10.44 12.49
CA TYR A 129 14.30 9.10 11.91
C TYR A 129 15.05 9.07 10.58
N GLY A 130 16.03 8.19 10.46
CA GLY A 130 16.80 8.00 9.22
C GLY A 130 17.55 9.26 8.76
N ASP A 131 17.79 9.36 7.46
CA ASP A 131 18.51 10.47 6.85
C ASP A 131 17.62 11.71 6.65
N LEU A 132 18.23 12.90 6.79
CA LEU A 132 17.57 14.20 6.53
C LEU A 132 17.65 14.65 5.07
N ASP A 133 18.36 13.90 4.22
CA ASP A 133 18.56 14.22 2.81
C ASP A 133 17.49 13.56 1.94
N TRP A 134 16.37 14.25 1.75
CA TRP A 134 15.34 13.84 0.82
C TRP A 134 15.60 14.41 -0.59
N LYS A 135 15.05 13.75 -1.60
CA LYS A 135 15.03 14.23 -2.99
C LYS A 135 13.76 13.73 -3.64
N MET A 136 12.88 14.64 -4.06
CA MET A 136 11.67 14.28 -4.81
C MET A 136 11.89 14.51 -6.29
N GLU A 137 11.69 13.48 -7.11
CA GLU A 137 11.67 13.63 -8.57
C GLU A 137 10.23 13.71 -9.08
N PRO A 138 9.95 14.44 -10.17
CA PRO A 138 8.64 14.35 -10.81
C PRO A 138 8.38 12.91 -11.28
N PRO A 139 7.10 12.49 -11.40
CA PRO A 139 6.79 11.14 -11.88
C PRO A 139 7.43 10.90 -13.25
N GLY A 140 8.14 9.79 -13.41
CA GLY A 140 8.81 9.44 -14.66
C GLY A 140 7.79 9.34 -15.81
N LYS A 141 7.99 10.16 -16.85
CA LYS A 141 7.20 10.13 -18.10
C LYS A 141 7.94 9.34 -19.17
N ALA A 142 8.12 8.04 -18.96
CA ALA A 142 8.55 7.18 -20.06
C ALA A 142 7.39 7.08 -21.08
N PRO A 143 7.64 7.30 -22.38
CA PRO A 143 6.62 7.08 -23.39
C PRO A 143 6.15 5.61 -23.35
N PRO A 144 4.86 5.36 -23.59
CA PRO A 144 4.32 4.01 -23.54
C PRO A 144 4.96 3.17 -24.65
N VAL A 145 5.50 1.99 -24.29
CA VAL A 145 5.99 1.01 -25.25
C VAL A 145 4.80 0.35 -25.97
N CYS A 146 3.76 0.02 -25.21
CA CYS A 146 2.55 -0.63 -25.71
C CYS A 146 1.41 0.39 -25.77
N PRO A 147 0.90 0.76 -26.97
CA PRO A 147 -0.13 1.79 -27.11
C PRO A 147 -1.43 1.48 -26.39
N ALA A 148 -1.87 0.21 -26.40
CA ALA A 148 -3.06 -0.24 -25.68
C ALA A 148 -2.86 -0.40 -24.16
N TRP A 149 -1.60 -0.44 -23.71
CA TRP A 149 -1.20 -0.66 -22.31
C TRP A 149 -0.23 0.44 -21.87
N PRO A 150 -0.66 1.71 -21.84
CA PRO A 150 0.26 2.84 -21.76
C PRO A 150 0.97 3.00 -20.41
N ARG A 151 0.48 2.34 -19.35
CA ARG A 151 1.18 2.34 -18.06
C ARG A 151 1.60 0.93 -17.74
N VAL A 152 2.91 0.77 -17.55
CA VAL A 152 3.57 -0.47 -17.17
C VAL A 152 4.45 -0.20 -15.96
N GLY A 153 4.47 -1.12 -15.01
CA GLY A 153 5.36 -0.99 -13.87
C GLY A 153 5.25 -2.12 -12.86
N SER A 154 6.33 -2.27 -12.10
CA SER A 154 6.34 -3.05 -10.87
C SER A 154 6.56 -2.10 -9.68
N PRO A 155 6.03 -2.43 -8.50
CA PRO A 155 6.21 -1.57 -7.33
C PRO A 155 7.64 -1.54 -6.81
N LEU A 156 8.42 -2.56 -7.16
CA LEU A 156 9.86 -2.61 -6.93
C LEU A 156 10.62 -1.53 -7.71
N VAL A 157 10.06 -1.05 -8.83
CA VAL A 157 10.67 0.01 -9.65
C VAL A 157 9.91 1.33 -9.60
N ARG A 158 8.68 1.34 -9.07
CA ARG A 158 7.83 2.53 -8.87
C ARG A 158 7.15 2.47 -7.51
N ASN A 159 7.72 3.18 -6.53
CA ASN A 159 7.26 3.14 -5.14
C ASN A 159 6.89 4.56 -4.68
N ARG A 160 5.65 5.00 -4.92
CA ARG A 160 5.14 6.31 -4.50
C ARG A 160 3.79 6.21 -3.79
N PHE A 161 3.69 6.82 -2.61
CA PHE A 161 2.42 7.08 -1.92
C PHE A 161 1.42 7.82 -2.82
N PRO A 162 0.10 7.55 -2.72
CA PRO A 162 -0.59 6.63 -1.82
C PRO A 162 -0.75 5.23 -2.41
N TYR A 163 -0.20 5.01 -3.61
CA TYR A 163 -0.30 3.72 -4.25
C TYR A 163 0.72 2.81 -3.57
N VAL A 164 0.26 2.15 -2.52
CA VAL A 164 0.94 1.02 -1.88
C VAL A 164 0.83 -0.16 -2.84
N ILE A 165 1.53 -0.06 -3.98
CA ILE A 165 1.48 -1.08 -5.01
C ILE A 165 2.26 -2.31 -4.48
N ALA A 166 1.75 -3.53 -4.70
CA ALA A 166 2.27 -4.73 -4.06
C ALA A 166 3.74 -5.03 -4.42
N THR A 167 4.61 -5.14 -3.43
CA THR A 167 6.06 -5.09 -3.68
C THR A 167 6.74 -6.44 -3.81
N ALA A 168 6.16 -7.54 -3.31
CA ALA A 168 6.67 -8.89 -3.63
C ALA A 168 6.01 -9.42 -4.91
N ALA A 169 6.79 -9.51 -5.99
CA ALA A 169 6.48 -10.26 -7.20
C ALA A 169 5.22 -9.84 -8.00
N ALA A 170 4.81 -8.56 -7.94
CA ALA A 170 3.70 -8.06 -8.73
C ALA A 170 4.16 -7.18 -9.92
N ASN A 171 3.53 -7.42 -11.06
CA ASN A 171 3.63 -6.61 -12.28
C ASN A 171 2.25 -6.06 -12.63
N TYR A 172 2.20 -4.80 -13.04
CA TYR A 172 0.97 -4.07 -13.34
C TYR A 172 1.03 -3.44 -14.71
N PHE A 173 -0.08 -3.58 -15.43
CA PHE A 173 -0.30 -2.96 -16.72
C PHE A 173 -1.69 -2.34 -16.70
N SER A 174 -1.89 -1.16 -17.30
CA SER A 174 -3.20 -0.54 -17.27
C SER A 174 -3.59 0.11 -18.59
N ALA A 175 -4.87 0.04 -18.88
CA ALA A 175 -5.53 0.72 -19.98
C ALA A 175 -6.68 1.58 -19.43
N GLN A 176 -7.04 2.65 -20.14
CA GLN A 176 -8.13 3.53 -19.78
C GLN A 176 -9.05 3.68 -20.97
N PHE A 177 -10.36 3.49 -20.77
CA PHE A 177 -11.35 3.53 -21.85
C PHE A 177 -12.36 4.63 -21.60
N TRP A 178 -12.76 5.36 -22.65
CA TRP A 178 -13.69 6.48 -22.59
C TRP A 178 -14.91 6.23 -23.49
N SER A 179 -16.10 6.33 -22.91
CA SER A 179 -17.37 5.96 -23.57
C SER A 179 -18.36 7.13 -23.72
N VAL A 180 -17.93 8.37 -23.41
CA VAL A 180 -18.82 9.54 -23.56
C VAL A 180 -18.98 9.87 -25.06
N PRO A 181 -20.20 9.84 -25.64
CA PRO A 181 -20.37 9.93 -27.09
C PRO A 181 -19.96 11.27 -27.71
N PHE A 182 -20.20 12.37 -26.99
CA PHE A 182 -20.11 13.74 -27.50
C PHE A 182 -18.88 14.51 -26.98
N LEU A 183 -18.10 13.91 -26.09
CA LEU A 183 -16.87 14.49 -25.59
C LEU A 183 -15.68 13.70 -26.13
N PRO A 184 -14.62 14.39 -26.61
CA PRO A 184 -13.39 13.70 -26.99
C PRO A 184 -12.84 12.92 -25.80
N ALA A 185 -12.18 11.80 -26.09
CA ALA A 185 -11.46 11.06 -25.05
C ALA A 185 -10.34 11.95 -24.47
N PRO A 186 -10.19 12.01 -23.13
CA PRO A 186 -9.05 12.67 -22.52
C PRO A 186 -7.74 12.02 -22.97
N ASP A 187 -6.64 12.76 -22.88
CA ASP A 187 -5.30 12.25 -23.21
C ASP A 187 -5.01 10.95 -22.45
N GLY A 188 -4.59 9.91 -23.19
CA GLY A 188 -4.29 8.59 -22.65
C GLY A 188 -5.47 7.62 -22.55
N PHE A 189 -6.70 8.04 -22.90
CA PHE A 189 -7.86 7.17 -22.96
C PHE A 189 -8.11 6.65 -24.39
N LEU A 190 -8.46 5.37 -24.49
CA LEU A 190 -8.92 4.73 -25.71
C LEU A 190 -10.44 4.94 -25.84
N ARG A 191 -10.89 5.51 -26.96
CA ARG A 191 -12.31 5.78 -27.20
C ARG A 191 -13.05 4.49 -27.53
N VAL A 192 -14.15 4.23 -26.83
CA VAL A 192 -15.08 3.14 -27.11
C VAL A 192 -16.44 3.75 -27.49
N PRO A 193 -16.99 3.46 -28.68
CA PRO A 193 -18.34 3.92 -29.02
C PRO A 193 -19.38 3.38 -28.04
N ARG A 194 -20.46 4.14 -27.83
CA ARG A 194 -21.56 3.74 -26.94
C ARG A 194 -22.12 2.38 -27.37
N GLY A 195 -22.27 1.46 -26.41
CA GLY A 195 -22.72 0.09 -26.67
C GLY A 195 -21.69 -0.80 -27.35
N GLY A 196 -20.49 -0.29 -27.61
CA GLY A 196 -19.37 -1.04 -28.14
C GLY A 196 -18.75 -1.97 -27.10
N ARG A 197 -17.69 -2.67 -27.51
CA ARG A 197 -16.94 -3.58 -26.65
C ARG A 197 -15.46 -3.51 -26.93
N VAL A 198 -14.68 -3.95 -25.94
CA VAL A 198 -13.23 -4.11 -26.02
C VAL A 198 -12.92 -5.58 -25.85
N VAL A 199 -12.24 -6.17 -26.82
CA VAL A 199 -11.83 -7.57 -26.85
C VAL A 199 -10.33 -7.64 -26.56
N PHE A 200 -9.96 -8.56 -25.67
CA PHE A 200 -8.58 -8.85 -25.28
C PHE A 200 -8.23 -10.27 -25.72
N GLU A 201 -7.28 -10.39 -26.62
CA GLU A 201 -6.78 -11.68 -27.11
C GLU A 201 -5.37 -11.90 -26.56
N GLY A 202 -5.21 -12.89 -25.68
CA GLY A 202 -3.98 -13.08 -24.90
C GLY A 202 -3.55 -14.53 -24.79
N GLU A 203 -2.39 -14.71 -24.17
CA GLU A 203 -1.90 -16.01 -23.72
C GLU A 203 -1.86 -16.03 -22.19
N TYR A 204 -2.24 -17.15 -21.59
CA TYR A 204 -2.17 -17.38 -20.14
C TYR A 204 -0.71 -17.24 -19.66
N PRO A 205 -0.36 -16.23 -18.84
CA PRO A 205 1.02 -15.99 -18.42
C PRO A 205 1.59 -17.11 -17.54
N TYR A 206 2.92 -17.16 -17.41
CA TYR A 206 3.62 -18.07 -16.50
C TYR A 206 3.74 -17.43 -15.11
N ALA A 207 2.68 -17.55 -14.32
CA ALA A 207 2.59 -16.96 -12.98
C ALA A 207 1.66 -17.78 -12.07
N ARG A 208 1.62 -17.45 -10.75
CA ARG A 208 0.62 -18.04 -9.84
C ARG A 208 -0.73 -17.35 -9.91
N TYR A 209 -0.78 -16.09 -10.32
CA TYR A 209 -2.05 -15.36 -10.44
C TYR A 209 -1.99 -14.33 -11.57
N PHE A 210 -3.07 -14.22 -12.33
CA PHE A 210 -3.31 -13.04 -13.15
C PHE A 210 -4.79 -12.70 -13.30
N ALA A 211 -5.05 -11.44 -13.63
CA ALA A 211 -6.41 -10.96 -13.81
C ALA A 211 -6.51 -9.63 -14.55
N LEU A 212 -7.60 -9.45 -15.28
CA LEU A 212 -8.08 -8.16 -15.80
C LEU A 212 -9.10 -7.58 -14.80
N HIS A 213 -8.76 -6.45 -14.18
CA HIS A 213 -9.61 -5.77 -13.20
C HIS A 213 -10.19 -4.47 -13.78
N PRO A 214 -11.39 -4.53 -14.37
CA PRO A 214 -12.12 -3.33 -14.74
C PRO A 214 -12.62 -2.60 -13.49
N ASN A 215 -12.53 -1.28 -13.51
CA ASN A 215 -13.06 -0.40 -12.47
C ASN A 215 -13.81 0.76 -13.13
N ASP A 216 -14.87 1.23 -12.48
CA ASP A 216 -15.65 2.36 -12.98
C ASP A 216 -14.95 3.71 -12.72
N PHE A 217 -15.58 4.80 -13.17
CA PHE A 217 -15.02 6.13 -13.02
C PHE A 217 -14.88 6.60 -11.56
N GLU A 218 -15.66 6.03 -10.64
CA GLU A 218 -15.60 6.30 -9.20
C GLU A 218 -14.59 5.39 -8.48
N THR A 219 -13.81 4.61 -9.24
CA THR A 219 -12.81 3.66 -8.76
C THR A 219 -13.38 2.40 -8.09
N GLU A 220 -14.66 2.10 -8.33
CA GLU A 220 -15.31 0.90 -7.84
C GLU A 220 -14.95 -0.32 -8.70
N ASN A 221 -14.72 -1.44 -8.03
CA ASN A 221 -14.33 -2.69 -8.67
C ASN A 221 -15.54 -3.39 -9.31
N TYR A 222 -15.47 -3.71 -10.59
CA TYR A 222 -16.36 -4.70 -11.21
C TYR A 222 -15.93 -6.13 -10.83
N PRO A 223 -16.70 -7.17 -11.22
CA PRO A 223 -16.18 -8.54 -11.21
C PRO A 223 -14.87 -8.64 -12.00
N THR A 224 -13.91 -9.36 -11.46
CA THR A 224 -12.61 -9.58 -12.12
C THR A 224 -12.76 -10.67 -13.18
N LEU A 225 -12.08 -10.49 -14.32
CA LEU A 225 -11.83 -11.57 -15.29
C LEU A 225 -10.49 -12.21 -14.92
N ARG A 226 -10.54 -13.19 -14.01
CA ARG A 226 -9.35 -13.80 -13.38
C ARG A 226 -9.00 -15.16 -13.96
N ASP A 227 -7.72 -15.51 -13.82
CA ASP A 227 -7.08 -16.72 -14.33
C ASP A 227 -7.97 -17.97 -14.47
N VAL A 228 -8.33 -18.57 -13.35
CA VAL A 228 -9.08 -19.82 -13.27
C VAL A 228 -10.51 -19.70 -13.78
N ASP A 229 -11.04 -18.49 -13.92
CA ASP A 229 -12.41 -18.24 -14.38
C ASP A 229 -12.48 -18.02 -15.90
N LEU A 230 -11.36 -17.75 -16.56
CA LEU A 230 -11.31 -17.59 -18.01
C LEU A 230 -11.39 -18.95 -18.71
N ASP A 231 -12.35 -19.11 -19.60
CA ASP A 231 -12.42 -20.24 -20.51
C ASP A 231 -11.35 -20.09 -21.60
N PRO A 232 -10.60 -21.16 -21.93
CA PRO A 232 -9.58 -21.11 -22.96
C PRO A 232 -10.20 -21.05 -24.35
N ASP A 233 -9.48 -20.46 -25.30
CA ASP A 233 -9.89 -20.46 -26.72
C ASP A 233 -9.87 -21.89 -27.30
N PRO A 234 -10.60 -22.15 -28.41
CA PRO A 234 -10.59 -23.45 -29.06
C PRO A 234 -9.17 -23.97 -29.36
N GLY A 235 -8.86 -25.19 -28.91
CA GLY A 235 -7.53 -25.79 -29.04
C GLY A 235 -6.52 -25.38 -27.97
N SER A 236 -6.93 -24.57 -26.99
CA SER A 236 -6.13 -24.18 -25.83
C SER A 236 -6.64 -24.82 -24.53
N ALA A 237 -5.79 -24.83 -23.50
CA ALA A 237 -6.15 -25.26 -22.15
C ALA A 237 -5.81 -24.19 -21.10
N ASN A 238 -6.58 -24.15 -20.00
CA ASN A 238 -6.34 -23.23 -18.90
C ASN A 238 -5.41 -23.90 -17.86
N PRO A 239 -4.15 -23.41 -17.69
CA PRO A 239 -3.14 -24.02 -16.82
C PRO A 239 -3.47 -23.91 -15.31
N TRP A 240 -4.47 -23.12 -14.93
CA TRP A 240 -4.98 -23.05 -13.56
C TRP A 240 -6.02 -24.12 -13.24
N ARG A 241 -6.58 -24.80 -14.25
CA ARG A 241 -7.58 -25.85 -14.08
C ARG A 241 -6.97 -27.24 -14.24
N GLU A 242 -5.97 -27.38 -15.10
CA GLU A 242 -5.40 -28.67 -15.49
C GLU A 242 -3.99 -28.54 -16.12
N PRO A 243 -3.21 -29.63 -16.24
CA PRO A 243 -1.95 -29.59 -16.98
C PRO A 243 -2.19 -29.30 -18.47
N VAL A 244 -1.36 -28.43 -19.05
CA VAL A 244 -1.37 -28.17 -20.49
C VAL A 244 -0.51 -29.22 -21.20
N GLY A 245 -1.12 -30.01 -22.07
CA GLY A 245 -0.43 -31.04 -22.86
C GLY A 245 0.52 -30.47 -23.91
N GLU A 246 1.45 -31.29 -24.38
CA GLU A 246 2.34 -30.92 -25.48
C GLU A 246 1.55 -30.58 -26.75
N GLY A 247 1.86 -29.46 -27.40
CA GLY A 247 1.18 -28.99 -28.61
C GLY A 247 -0.20 -28.37 -28.39
N VAL A 248 -0.69 -28.28 -27.13
CA VAL A 248 -1.93 -27.58 -26.77
C VAL A 248 -1.64 -26.09 -26.54
N GLY A 249 -2.48 -25.22 -27.11
CA GLY A 249 -2.34 -23.77 -26.92
C GLY A 249 -2.67 -23.31 -25.51
N ARG A 250 -2.38 -22.04 -25.22
CA ARG A 250 -2.69 -21.39 -23.94
C ARG A 250 -3.36 -20.03 -24.16
N HIS A 251 -4.23 -19.93 -25.14
CA HIS A 251 -4.88 -18.68 -25.50
C HIS A 251 -6.22 -18.49 -24.79
N TYR A 252 -6.56 -17.23 -24.54
CA TYR A 252 -7.86 -16.83 -24.04
C TYR A 252 -8.32 -15.55 -24.73
N THR A 253 -9.64 -15.44 -24.89
CA THR A 253 -10.32 -14.21 -25.30
C THR A 253 -11.21 -13.71 -24.17
N ALA A 254 -11.05 -12.44 -23.79
CA ALA A 254 -11.85 -11.77 -22.76
C ALA A 254 -12.45 -10.46 -23.26
N GLN A 255 -13.55 -9.99 -22.66
CA GLN A 255 -14.28 -8.83 -23.17
C GLN A 255 -14.75 -7.87 -22.06
N LEU A 256 -14.69 -6.58 -22.37
CA LEU A 256 -15.43 -5.52 -21.66
C LEU A 256 -16.53 -4.99 -22.58
N VAL A 257 -17.79 -5.04 -22.14
CA VAL A 257 -18.94 -4.61 -22.94
C VAL A 257 -19.55 -3.35 -22.33
N PHE A 258 -19.66 -2.27 -23.09
CA PHE A 258 -20.10 -0.95 -22.62
C PHE A 258 -21.63 -0.81 -22.70
N THR A 259 -22.32 -1.80 -22.12
CA THR A 259 -23.79 -1.85 -21.95
C THR A 259 -24.15 -2.23 -20.52
N THR A 260 -25.44 -2.19 -20.20
CA THR A 260 -26.01 -2.85 -19.03
C THR A 260 -25.75 -4.35 -19.08
N ARG A 261 -25.53 -4.97 -17.92
CA ARG A 261 -25.37 -6.42 -17.79
C ARG A 261 -26.69 -7.14 -18.14
N PRO A 262 -26.71 -8.07 -19.10
CA PRO A 262 -27.89 -8.86 -19.41
C PRO A 262 -28.15 -9.94 -18.34
N GLU A 263 -29.33 -10.54 -18.35
CA GLU A 263 -29.69 -11.66 -17.45
C GLU A 263 -28.74 -12.85 -17.60
N HIS A 264 -28.31 -13.13 -18.83
CA HIS A 264 -27.38 -14.20 -19.17
C HIS A 264 -26.09 -13.59 -19.76
N PRO A 265 -25.09 -13.30 -18.93
CA PRO A 265 -23.82 -12.75 -19.40
C PRO A 265 -23.06 -13.79 -20.24
N GLU A 266 -22.35 -13.29 -21.26
CA GLU A 266 -21.41 -14.10 -22.04
C GLU A 266 -20.23 -14.57 -21.17
N PRO A 267 -19.64 -15.75 -21.47
CA PRO A 267 -18.37 -16.17 -20.87
C PRO A 267 -17.27 -15.11 -21.07
N ASN A 268 -16.28 -15.10 -20.18
CA ASN A 268 -15.12 -14.21 -20.23
C ASN A 268 -15.46 -12.71 -20.39
N THR A 269 -16.65 -12.28 -19.94
CA THR A 269 -17.17 -10.93 -20.23
C THR A 269 -17.55 -10.16 -18.97
N THR A 270 -17.11 -8.91 -18.86
CA THR A 270 -17.60 -7.95 -17.86
C THR A 270 -18.34 -6.80 -18.51
N TYR A 271 -19.53 -6.48 -18.02
CA TYR A 271 -20.36 -5.39 -18.51
C TYR A 271 -20.10 -4.13 -17.69
N VAL A 272 -19.65 -3.08 -18.35
CA VAL A 272 -19.04 -1.89 -17.73
C VAL A 272 -19.70 -0.57 -18.18
N GLY A 273 -20.86 -0.65 -18.85
CA GLY A 273 -21.60 0.53 -19.33
C GLY A 273 -22.31 1.31 -18.22
N GLU A 274 -22.58 0.67 -17.09
CA GLU A 274 -23.16 1.28 -15.89
C GLU A 274 -22.16 1.26 -14.74
N ALA A 275 -22.09 2.33 -13.97
CA ALA A 275 -21.24 2.40 -12.78
C ALA A 275 -21.73 1.39 -11.73
N VAL A 276 -20.83 0.93 -10.86
CA VAL A 276 -21.14 -0.10 -9.86
C VAL A 276 -22.25 0.37 -8.90
N LYS A 277 -22.25 1.67 -8.58
CA LYS A 277 -23.28 2.33 -7.74
C LYS A 277 -24.50 2.82 -8.54
N GLY A 278 -24.59 2.45 -9.82
CA GLY A 278 -25.69 2.80 -10.73
C GLY A 278 -25.42 4.06 -11.55
N GLY A 279 -26.18 4.20 -12.64
CA GLY A 279 -26.01 5.30 -13.60
C GLY A 279 -24.97 4.99 -14.68
N PHE A 280 -24.84 5.92 -15.63
CA PHE A 280 -23.92 5.75 -16.76
C PHE A 280 -22.45 5.84 -16.33
N ASN A 281 -21.62 4.89 -16.79
CA ASN A 281 -20.18 4.93 -16.56
C ASN A 281 -19.45 5.63 -17.72
N PRO A 282 -18.86 6.82 -17.51
CA PRO A 282 -18.19 7.56 -18.58
C PRO A 282 -16.86 6.93 -19.00
N ALA A 283 -16.18 6.22 -18.10
CA ALA A 283 -14.85 5.68 -18.34
C ALA A 283 -14.55 4.44 -17.49
N VAL A 284 -13.67 3.59 -18.00
CA VAL A 284 -13.22 2.37 -17.32
C VAL A 284 -11.73 2.44 -17.11
N PHE A 285 -11.29 2.20 -15.88
CA PHE A 285 -9.89 2.01 -15.53
C PHE A 285 -9.61 0.53 -15.43
N LEU A 286 -8.88 -0.02 -16.40
CA LEU A 286 -8.50 -1.42 -16.42
C LEU A 286 -7.10 -1.59 -15.85
N ILE A 287 -6.95 -2.48 -14.87
CA ILE A 287 -5.63 -2.89 -14.36
C ILE A 287 -5.47 -4.39 -14.62
N TYR A 288 -4.51 -4.75 -15.46
CA TYR A 288 -4.03 -6.11 -15.66
C TYR A 288 -2.92 -6.40 -14.65
N ARG A 289 -3.15 -7.38 -13.78
CA ARG A 289 -2.26 -7.72 -12.67
C ARG A 289 -1.69 -9.11 -12.88
N ILE A 290 -0.38 -9.27 -12.68
CA ILE A 290 0.29 -10.56 -12.69
C ILE A 290 1.13 -10.67 -11.41
N TYR A 291 0.87 -11.69 -10.59
CA TYR A 291 1.59 -11.90 -9.34
C TYR A 291 2.34 -13.24 -9.35
N ALA A 292 3.54 -13.23 -8.78
CA ALA A 292 4.47 -14.36 -8.71
C ALA A 292 4.73 -14.98 -10.09
N ALA A 293 5.31 -14.18 -10.99
CA ALA A 293 5.79 -14.66 -12.28
C ALA A 293 6.92 -15.68 -12.11
N ASP A 294 6.92 -16.73 -12.92
CA ASP A 294 7.95 -17.79 -12.91
C ASP A 294 9.35 -17.25 -13.20
N GLN A 295 9.44 -16.12 -13.93
CA GLN A 295 10.69 -15.42 -14.25
C GLN A 295 11.24 -14.60 -13.07
N GLY A 296 10.51 -14.52 -11.96
CA GLY A 296 10.84 -13.68 -10.81
C GLY A 296 10.29 -12.27 -10.89
N ALA A 297 10.53 -11.47 -9.85
CA ALA A 297 9.99 -10.12 -9.70
C ALA A 297 10.81 -9.03 -10.39
N LEU A 298 12.13 -9.25 -10.53
CA LEU A 298 13.08 -8.31 -11.11
C LEU A 298 13.95 -9.01 -12.17
N PRO A 299 14.22 -8.36 -13.33
CA PRO A 299 13.57 -7.12 -13.78
C PRO A 299 12.04 -7.31 -13.99
N PRO A 300 11.24 -6.23 -13.97
CA PRO A 300 9.82 -6.31 -14.29
C PRO A 300 9.58 -6.99 -15.64
N ASN A 301 8.52 -7.78 -15.73
CA ASN A 301 8.23 -8.63 -16.89
C ASN A 301 6.72 -8.86 -17.05
N SER A 302 6.30 -9.35 -18.23
CA SER A 302 4.93 -9.79 -18.52
C SER A 302 4.77 -11.31 -18.37
N ALA A 303 5.60 -11.95 -17.54
CA ALA A 303 5.53 -13.37 -17.20
C ALA A 303 5.57 -14.32 -18.41
N GLY A 304 6.54 -14.09 -19.30
CA GLY A 304 6.87 -14.99 -20.40
C GLY A 304 5.99 -14.90 -21.66
N VAL A 305 4.99 -14.02 -21.68
CA VAL A 305 4.08 -13.81 -22.82
C VAL A 305 3.87 -12.32 -23.10
N PRO A 306 3.54 -11.88 -24.33
CA PRO A 306 3.20 -10.47 -24.59
C PRO A 306 1.90 -10.07 -23.86
N LEU A 307 1.71 -8.77 -23.64
CA LEU A 307 0.43 -8.25 -23.20
C LEU A 307 -0.65 -8.50 -24.26
N PRO A 308 -1.92 -8.72 -23.86
CA PRO A 308 -2.99 -9.05 -24.80
C PRO A 308 -3.15 -8.00 -25.90
N ALA A 309 -3.43 -8.46 -27.12
CA ALA A 309 -3.93 -7.62 -28.19
C ALA A 309 -5.27 -7.00 -27.77
N VAL A 310 -5.57 -5.80 -28.27
CA VAL A 310 -6.79 -5.07 -27.92
C VAL A 310 -7.53 -4.65 -29.18
N THR A 311 -8.76 -5.12 -29.31
CA THR A 311 -9.67 -4.74 -30.41
C THR A 311 -10.87 -3.99 -29.85
N ILE A 312 -11.12 -2.78 -30.34
CA ILE A 312 -12.30 -2.00 -29.97
C ILE A 312 -13.31 -2.11 -31.11
N LEU A 313 -14.51 -2.56 -30.76
CA LEU A 313 -15.64 -2.71 -31.67
C LEU A 313 -16.74 -1.72 -31.30
N ASP A 314 -17.47 -1.21 -32.30
CA ASP A 314 -18.68 -0.45 -32.06
C ASP A 314 -19.88 -1.37 -31.72
N ALA A 315 -21.06 -0.78 -31.53
CA ALA A 315 -22.26 -1.54 -31.20
C ALA A 315 -22.74 -2.48 -32.32
N GLY A 316 -22.36 -2.20 -33.58
CA GLY A 316 -22.65 -3.04 -34.74
C GLY A 316 -21.65 -4.19 -34.92
N GLY A 317 -20.54 -4.18 -34.18
CA GLY A 317 -19.46 -5.15 -34.30
C GLY A 317 -18.37 -4.75 -35.29
N GLU A 318 -18.39 -3.52 -35.81
CA GLU A 318 -17.35 -3.01 -36.70
C GLU A 318 -16.11 -2.60 -35.91
N VAL A 319 -14.92 -2.88 -36.47
CA VAL A 319 -13.64 -2.53 -35.84
C VAL A 319 -13.39 -1.03 -35.89
N VAL A 320 -13.29 -0.43 -34.72
CA VAL A 320 -12.97 1.00 -34.53
C VAL A 320 -11.46 1.19 -34.47
N SER A 321 -10.77 0.31 -33.74
CA SER A 321 -9.31 0.30 -33.62
C SER A 321 -8.82 -1.07 -33.20
N HIS A 322 -7.59 -1.39 -33.58
CA HIS A 322 -6.91 -2.63 -33.20
C HIS A 322 -5.47 -2.31 -32.79
N PHE A 323 -4.99 -3.02 -31.78
CA PHE A 323 -3.63 -2.95 -31.29
C PHE A 323 -3.11 -4.37 -31.11
N ASP A 324 -1.97 -4.67 -31.74
CA ASP A 324 -1.34 -5.98 -31.64
C ASP A 324 -0.90 -6.30 -30.20
N ALA A 325 -0.72 -7.60 -29.92
CA ALA A 325 -0.07 -8.05 -28.70
C ALA A 325 1.33 -7.43 -28.59
N CYS A 326 1.73 -7.03 -27.39
CA CYS A 326 2.91 -6.19 -27.22
C CYS A 326 3.78 -6.64 -26.04
N ASP A 327 5.08 -6.79 -26.28
CA ASP A 327 6.08 -6.93 -25.21
C ASP A 327 6.34 -5.55 -24.57
N PRO A 328 6.00 -5.36 -23.28
CA PRO A 328 6.20 -4.08 -22.60
C PRO A 328 7.66 -3.81 -22.23
N TYR A 329 8.54 -4.81 -22.34
CA TYR A 329 9.95 -4.74 -21.97
C TYR A 329 10.84 -5.31 -23.08
N PRO A 330 10.80 -4.73 -24.30
CA PRO A 330 11.56 -5.25 -25.44
C PRO A 330 13.07 -5.22 -25.18
N PRO A 331 13.88 -6.04 -25.88
CA PRO A 331 15.33 -6.06 -25.70
C PRO A 331 15.95 -4.66 -25.74
N GLY A 332 16.71 -4.31 -24.69
CA GLY A 332 17.33 -2.99 -24.54
C GLY A 332 16.43 -1.92 -23.88
N TYR A 333 15.19 -2.25 -23.51
CA TYR A 333 14.34 -1.36 -22.73
C TYR A 333 14.96 -1.10 -21.36
N VAL A 334 15.16 0.18 -21.05
CA VAL A 334 15.63 0.62 -19.73
C VAL A 334 14.41 0.87 -18.86
N VAL A 335 14.19 -0.01 -17.89
CA VAL A 335 13.10 0.12 -16.93
C VAL A 335 13.28 1.42 -16.14
N PRO A 336 12.29 2.33 -16.12
CA PRO A 336 12.35 3.52 -15.29
C PRO A 336 12.40 3.13 -13.81
N GLU A 337 13.43 3.60 -13.10
CA GLU A 337 13.57 3.43 -11.66
C GLU A 337 13.07 4.66 -10.92
N GLU A 338 12.38 4.44 -9.80
CA GLU A 338 12.08 5.49 -8.84
C GLU A 338 13.35 6.00 -8.19
N ARG A 339 13.65 7.28 -8.37
CA ARG A 339 14.84 7.94 -7.84
C ARG A 339 14.54 8.87 -6.67
N SER A 340 13.27 9.00 -6.30
CA SER A 340 12.88 9.79 -5.14
C SER A 340 13.38 9.12 -3.86
N ARG A 341 14.05 9.91 -3.03
CA ARG A 341 14.32 9.58 -1.63
C ARG A 341 13.33 10.35 -0.79
N MET A 342 12.29 9.67 -0.35
CA MET A 342 11.24 10.27 0.47
C MET A 342 11.76 10.54 1.89
N PRO A 343 11.27 11.60 2.55
CA PRO A 343 11.61 11.86 3.94
C PRO A 343 10.98 10.82 4.88
N TRP A 344 11.54 10.72 6.09
CA TRP A 344 10.97 9.96 7.20
C TRP A 344 10.15 10.89 8.08
N PHE A 345 8.92 11.15 7.65
CA PHE A 345 8.07 12.14 8.29
C PHE A 345 7.82 11.78 9.76
N PRO A 346 8.10 12.68 10.72
CA PRO A 346 8.18 12.33 12.14
C PRO A 346 6.82 12.25 12.86
N VAL A 347 5.73 12.54 12.15
CA VAL A 347 4.37 12.43 12.70
C VAL A 347 4.02 10.95 12.83
N PRO A 348 3.53 10.48 13.99
CA PRO A 348 3.24 9.06 14.15
C PRO A 348 2.04 8.60 13.31
N ASP A 349 2.06 7.35 12.86
CA ASP A 349 0.88 6.67 12.35
C ASP A 349 -0.06 6.37 13.53
N HIS A 350 -1.22 7.05 13.56
CA HIS A 350 -2.17 6.88 14.65
C HIS A 350 -2.62 5.41 14.84
N ARG A 351 -2.63 4.60 13.77
CA ARG A 351 -3.04 3.20 13.85
C ARG A 351 -2.03 2.38 14.64
N ALA A 352 -0.75 2.68 14.48
CA ALA A 352 0.33 2.07 15.27
C ALA A 352 0.34 2.55 16.72
N VAL A 353 0.00 3.81 16.97
CA VAL A 353 -0.08 4.37 18.33
C VAL A 353 -1.23 3.75 19.13
N PHE A 354 -2.44 3.72 18.55
CA PHE A 354 -3.66 3.34 19.26
C PHE A 354 -4.01 1.84 19.13
N SER A 355 -3.45 1.13 18.15
CA SER A 355 -3.70 -0.29 17.94
C SER A 355 -2.42 -1.06 17.55
N PRO A 356 -1.33 -0.98 18.36
CA PRO A 356 -0.11 -1.73 18.10
C PRO A 356 -0.41 -3.23 18.12
N GLY A 357 0.03 -3.95 17.09
CA GLY A 357 -0.27 -5.36 16.86
C GLY A 357 -1.73 -5.66 16.48
N GLY A 358 -2.57 -4.63 16.34
CA GLY A 358 -3.97 -4.76 15.96
C GLY A 358 -4.13 -5.20 14.51
N LEU A 359 -4.91 -6.25 14.29
CA LEU A 359 -5.17 -6.80 12.97
C LEU A 359 -6.43 -6.16 12.35
N ASN A 360 -6.31 -5.64 11.13
CA ASN A 360 -7.46 -5.22 10.34
C ASN A 360 -7.49 -5.93 8.99
N ALA A 361 -8.67 -5.98 8.38
CA ALA A 361 -8.85 -6.50 7.03
C ALA A 361 -9.23 -5.43 6.00
N LYS A 362 -8.92 -4.15 6.25
CA LYS A 362 -9.36 -3.05 5.38
C LYS A 362 -8.39 -2.87 4.21
N GLY A 363 -8.83 -3.17 2.99
CA GLY A 363 -8.02 -2.98 1.77
C GLY A 363 -8.00 -1.56 1.22
N ASN A 364 -8.76 -0.64 1.80
CA ASN A 364 -9.02 0.71 1.28
C ASN A 364 -9.05 1.78 2.38
N TRP A 365 -8.37 1.54 3.51
CA TRP A 365 -8.33 2.47 4.65
C TRP A 365 -9.72 2.78 5.26
N GLY A 366 -10.74 1.96 4.97
CA GLY A 366 -12.11 2.15 5.43
C GLY A 366 -12.88 3.28 4.74
N LEU A 367 -12.44 3.67 3.54
CA LEU A 367 -13.17 4.61 2.69
C LEU A 367 -14.42 3.96 2.07
N PRO A 368 -15.43 4.76 1.68
CA PRO A 368 -16.67 4.27 1.06
C PRO A 368 -16.49 3.96 -0.46
N VAL A 369 -15.27 3.63 -0.89
CA VAL A 369 -14.87 3.34 -2.27
C VAL A 369 -13.83 2.23 -2.31
N THR A 370 -13.83 1.34 -3.31
CA THR A 370 -12.85 0.24 -3.37
C THR A 370 -11.45 0.66 -3.81
N LEU A 371 -11.26 1.87 -4.36
CA LEU A 371 -9.97 2.46 -4.75
C LEU A 371 -9.14 1.62 -5.70
N LEU A 372 -9.78 0.99 -6.70
CA LEU A 372 -9.11 0.11 -7.66
C LEU A 372 -8.36 -1.06 -6.99
N SER A 373 -8.59 -1.35 -5.71
CA SER A 373 -7.89 -2.43 -4.98
C SER A 373 -8.12 -3.77 -5.68
N ASN A 374 -7.17 -4.70 -5.58
CA ASN A 374 -7.40 -6.03 -6.14
C ASN A 374 -8.51 -6.74 -5.35
N ARG A 375 -9.68 -6.96 -5.98
CA ARG A 375 -10.86 -7.63 -5.42
C ARG A 375 -10.60 -9.09 -5.00
N ASP A 376 -9.66 -9.75 -5.65
CA ASP A 376 -9.29 -11.13 -5.33
C ASP A 376 -8.33 -11.23 -4.14
N VAL A 377 -7.85 -10.12 -3.59
CA VAL A 377 -6.91 -10.11 -2.47
C VAL A 377 -7.66 -9.90 -1.16
N LEU A 378 -7.44 -10.79 -0.18
CA LEU A 378 -7.64 -10.45 1.22
C LEU A 378 -6.43 -9.66 1.70
N TYR A 379 -6.67 -8.40 2.05
CA TYR A 379 -5.68 -7.55 2.72
C TYR A 379 -5.80 -7.76 4.22
N LEU A 380 -4.70 -8.06 4.89
CA LEU A 380 -4.61 -7.95 6.35
C LEU A 380 -3.49 -6.98 6.71
N SER A 381 -3.72 -6.08 7.67
CA SER A 381 -2.68 -5.16 8.14
C SER A 381 -2.52 -5.29 9.65
N LEU A 382 -1.25 -5.31 10.08
CA LEU A 382 -0.81 -5.23 11.46
C LEU A 382 0.03 -3.96 11.61
N PHE A 383 -0.16 -3.23 12.70
CA PHE A 383 0.59 -2.00 12.95
C PHE A 383 1.68 -2.21 13.99
N HIS A 384 2.80 -1.55 13.83
CA HIS A 384 3.91 -1.62 14.77
C HIS A 384 4.51 -0.25 15.03
N THR A 385 5.12 -0.08 16.20
CA THR A 385 5.79 1.15 16.59
C THR A 385 6.96 0.83 17.50
N ARG A 386 8.03 1.60 17.38
CA ARG A 386 9.22 1.52 18.25
C ARG A 386 8.93 1.89 19.69
N THR A 387 7.87 2.66 19.95
CA THR A 387 7.49 3.04 21.31
C THR A 387 7.06 1.85 22.17
N ARG A 388 6.84 0.67 21.57
CA ARG A 388 6.47 -0.58 22.26
C ARG A 388 7.60 -1.61 22.31
N GLY A 389 8.69 -1.40 21.61
CA GLY A 389 9.77 -2.37 21.48
C GLY A 389 10.53 -2.23 20.17
N GLU A 390 11.78 -2.67 20.17
CA GLU A 390 12.67 -2.64 19.01
C GLU A 390 12.35 -3.75 18.00
N VAL A 391 11.63 -4.78 18.47
CA VAL A 391 11.30 -5.98 17.71
C VAL A 391 9.79 -6.19 17.73
N PHE A 392 9.22 -6.40 16.53
CA PHE A 392 7.85 -6.83 16.34
C PHE A 392 7.82 -8.23 15.75
N VAL A 393 7.17 -9.15 16.45
CA VAL A 393 7.10 -10.57 16.09
C VAL A 393 5.71 -10.88 15.60
N VAL A 394 5.60 -11.63 14.50
CA VAL A 394 4.34 -12.18 14.00
C VAL A 394 4.45 -13.69 13.85
N ARG A 395 3.41 -14.42 14.27
CA ARG A 395 3.36 -15.88 14.16
C ARG A 395 1.98 -16.35 13.69
N ALA A 396 1.96 -17.26 12.73
CA ALA A 396 0.76 -17.97 12.27
C ALA A 396 1.14 -19.29 11.58
N ARG A 397 0.16 -20.18 11.41
CA ARG A 397 0.29 -21.38 10.58
C ARG A 397 0.38 -20.96 9.12
N LYS A 398 1.31 -21.56 8.37
CA LYS A 398 1.47 -21.27 6.94
C LYS A 398 0.41 -22.02 6.13
N PRO A 399 -0.44 -21.34 5.35
CA PRO A 399 -1.32 -22.01 4.39
C PRO A 399 -0.52 -22.81 3.37
N ARG A 400 -1.04 -23.96 2.94
CA ARG A 400 -0.46 -24.72 1.83
C ARG A 400 -0.73 -23.97 0.51
N THR A 401 0.34 -23.66 -0.22
CA THR A 401 0.30 -22.95 -1.50
C THR A 401 0.87 -23.82 -2.62
N PRO A 402 0.55 -23.55 -3.89
CA PRO A 402 1.24 -24.15 -5.02
C PRO A 402 2.73 -23.79 -4.98
N SER A 403 3.57 -24.73 -5.39
CA SER A 403 5.01 -24.53 -5.42
C SER A 403 5.64 -25.32 -6.55
N ARG A 404 6.26 -24.60 -7.49
CA ARG A 404 7.00 -25.22 -8.59
C ARG A 404 8.20 -26.02 -8.06
N ARG A 405 8.87 -25.51 -7.04
CA ARG A 405 10.03 -26.17 -6.39
C ARG A 405 9.66 -27.53 -5.79
N LEU A 406 8.45 -27.64 -5.23
CA LEU A 406 7.94 -28.88 -4.63
C LEU A 406 7.07 -29.71 -5.59
N GLY A 407 6.87 -29.26 -6.83
CA GLY A 407 5.99 -29.92 -7.80
C GLY A 407 4.50 -29.88 -7.44
N ILE A 408 4.08 -28.93 -6.60
CA ILE A 408 2.67 -28.74 -6.21
C ILE A 408 2.01 -27.82 -7.26
N PRO A 409 1.06 -28.32 -8.07
CA PRO A 409 0.44 -27.54 -9.14
C PRO A 409 -0.60 -26.54 -8.61
N LEU A 410 -0.97 -25.58 -9.46
CA LEU A 410 -1.97 -24.54 -9.17
C LEU A 410 -3.37 -25.11 -8.87
N TYR A 411 -3.70 -26.25 -9.50
CA TYR A 411 -4.95 -27.00 -9.35
C TYR A 411 -4.85 -28.15 -8.32
N GLY A 412 -3.82 -28.15 -7.47
CA GLY A 412 -3.63 -29.20 -6.47
C GLY A 412 -4.75 -29.22 -5.43
N ARG A 413 -5.32 -30.40 -5.13
CA ARG A 413 -6.43 -30.54 -4.16
C ARG A 413 -6.07 -30.15 -2.72
N ASP A 414 -4.79 -30.20 -2.38
CA ASP A 414 -4.28 -29.84 -1.04
C ASP A 414 -3.88 -28.37 -0.91
N VAL A 415 -3.99 -27.60 -2.00
CA VAL A 415 -3.75 -26.15 -1.99
C VAL A 415 -4.89 -25.48 -1.22
N GLN A 416 -4.55 -24.69 -0.20
CA GLN A 416 -5.53 -23.95 0.61
C GLN A 416 -5.72 -22.53 0.08
N ILE A 417 -4.65 -21.90 -0.37
CA ILE A 417 -4.67 -20.57 -0.98
C ILE A 417 -3.64 -20.50 -2.11
N ARG A 418 -3.80 -19.57 -3.05
CA ARG A 418 -2.94 -19.41 -4.21
C ARG A 418 -1.54 -18.88 -3.88
N LEU A 419 -1.46 -17.83 -3.07
CA LEU A 419 -0.21 -17.23 -2.60
C LEU A 419 -0.50 -16.25 -1.48
N PHE A 420 0.54 -15.87 -0.74
CA PHE A 420 0.50 -14.64 0.02
C PHE A 420 1.84 -13.91 0.00
N THR A 421 1.79 -12.58 0.10
CA THR A 421 2.98 -11.74 0.29
C THR A 421 2.85 -10.99 1.59
N VAL A 422 3.98 -10.73 2.25
CA VAL A 422 4.04 -9.88 3.44
C VAL A 422 5.04 -8.77 3.18
N CYS A 423 4.63 -7.53 3.40
CA CYS A 423 5.46 -6.36 3.18
C CYS A 423 5.35 -5.39 4.34
N ASP A 424 6.48 -4.82 4.74
CA ASP A 424 6.55 -3.70 5.67
C ASP A 424 6.44 -2.38 4.92
N TYR A 425 5.51 -1.52 5.35
CA TYR A 425 5.29 -0.19 4.79
C TYR A 425 5.30 0.88 5.88
N ASN A 426 5.74 2.09 5.55
CA ASN A 426 5.39 3.28 6.30
C ASN A 426 4.19 3.98 5.64
N PHE A 427 3.24 4.48 6.45
CA PHE A 427 2.06 5.15 5.93
C PHE A 427 2.41 6.42 5.16
N TRP A 428 3.19 7.33 5.76
CA TRP A 428 3.40 8.69 5.25
C TRP A 428 4.09 8.72 3.90
N ASN A 429 5.19 7.99 3.77
CA ASN A 429 5.90 7.94 2.50
C ASN A 429 5.43 6.79 1.59
N GLY A 430 4.58 5.88 2.09
CA GLY A 430 3.98 4.79 1.30
C GLY A 430 4.97 3.77 0.76
N ARG A 431 6.23 3.85 1.17
CA ARG A 431 7.30 3.01 0.67
C ARG A 431 7.23 1.65 1.36
N ALA A 432 7.29 0.57 0.58
CA ALA A 432 7.68 -0.73 1.13
C ALA A 432 9.16 -0.72 1.51
N ASN A 433 9.47 -1.00 2.78
CA ASN A 433 10.85 -1.12 3.25
C ASN A 433 11.43 -2.48 2.89
N ASP A 434 10.67 -3.54 3.12
CA ASP A 434 11.06 -4.91 2.83
C ASP A 434 9.83 -5.80 2.61
N CYS A 435 10.00 -6.88 1.86
CA CYS A 435 8.92 -7.76 1.45
C CYS A 435 9.38 -9.18 1.25
N VAL A 436 8.48 -10.12 1.51
CA VAL A 436 8.67 -11.54 1.20
C VAL A 436 7.45 -12.12 0.51
N ILE A 437 7.66 -13.17 -0.26
CA ILE A 437 6.60 -14.04 -0.76
C ILE A 437 6.55 -15.34 0.02
N ASP A 438 5.37 -15.98 0.09
CA ASP A 438 5.14 -17.19 0.87
C ASP A 438 6.18 -18.29 0.66
N GLU A 439 6.69 -18.49 -0.56
CA GLU A 439 7.71 -19.51 -0.85
C GLU A 439 9.05 -19.28 -0.12
N GLU A 440 9.37 -18.03 0.22
CA GLU A 440 10.60 -17.63 0.91
C GLU A 440 10.51 -17.80 2.43
N ILE A 441 9.29 -17.89 2.98
CA ILE A 441 9.07 -17.92 4.43
C ILE A 441 9.31 -19.34 4.98
N PRO A 442 10.30 -19.56 5.87
CA PRO A 442 10.51 -20.84 6.53
C PRO A 442 9.38 -21.13 7.53
N THR A 443 9.24 -22.41 7.88
CA THR A 443 8.33 -22.87 8.94
C THR A 443 9.05 -23.77 9.91
N ASP A 444 8.59 -23.79 11.16
CA ASP A 444 9.00 -24.80 12.13
C ASP A 444 8.36 -26.17 11.84
N ALA A 445 8.66 -27.15 12.70
CA ALA A 445 8.18 -28.52 12.58
C ALA A 445 6.65 -28.66 12.66
N ASP A 446 5.96 -27.69 13.28
CA ASP A 446 4.51 -27.67 13.42
C ASP A 446 3.83 -26.93 12.25
N GLY A 447 4.61 -26.40 11.29
CA GLY A 447 4.11 -25.69 10.12
C GLY A 447 3.75 -24.23 10.38
N PHE A 448 4.26 -23.64 11.46
CA PHE A 448 4.11 -22.22 11.75
C PHE A 448 5.29 -21.44 11.20
N TYR A 449 5.01 -20.26 10.64
CA TYR A 449 6.04 -19.30 10.31
C TYR A 449 6.19 -18.28 11.43
N THR A 450 7.38 -17.68 11.53
CA THR A 450 7.65 -16.56 12.44
C THR A 450 8.33 -15.45 11.67
N LEU A 451 7.67 -14.29 11.63
CA LEU A 451 8.23 -13.06 11.07
C LEU A 451 8.80 -12.23 12.22
N VAL A 452 10.01 -11.71 12.04
CA VAL A 452 10.65 -10.78 12.96
C VAL A 452 10.94 -9.49 12.22
N VAL A 453 10.32 -8.41 12.67
CA VAL A 453 10.42 -7.10 12.06
C VAL A 453 11.16 -6.18 13.01
N SER A 454 12.21 -5.56 12.50
CA SER A 454 13.07 -4.61 13.23
C SER A 454 13.90 -3.83 12.21
N ASP A 455 14.64 -2.83 12.66
CA ASP A 455 15.66 -2.24 11.80
C ASP A 455 16.94 -3.08 11.84
N ARG A 456 17.84 -2.82 10.90
CA ARG A 456 19.12 -3.52 10.79
C ARG A 456 19.98 -3.47 12.06
N ALA A 457 19.95 -2.37 12.82
CA ALA A 457 20.74 -2.23 14.04
C ALA A 457 20.17 -3.05 15.21
N HIS A 458 18.86 -3.28 15.22
CA HIS A 458 18.15 -4.04 16.25
C HIS A 458 17.74 -5.46 15.81
N ARG A 459 18.14 -5.91 14.61
CA ARG A 459 17.91 -7.29 14.17
C ARG A 459 18.46 -8.28 15.22
N PRO A 460 17.62 -9.14 15.82
CA PRO A 460 18.11 -10.20 16.70
C PRO A 460 19.05 -11.14 15.97
N SER A 461 20.14 -11.54 16.63
CA SER A 461 21.15 -12.43 16.05
C SER A 461 20.61 -13.82 15.66
N ASN A 462 19.56 -14.29 16.35
CA ASN A 462 18.84 -15.54 16.08
C ASN A 462 17.62 -15.37 15.15
N ALA A 463 17.41 -14.19 14.56
CA ALA A 463 16.37 -14.00 13.53
C ALA A 463 16.89 -14.41 12.15
N THR A 464 17.08 -15.72 11.93
CA THR A 464 17.61 -16.30 10.69
C THR A 464 16.73 -17.42 10.14
N PRO A 465 16.79 -17.70 8.82
CA PRO A 465 16.04 -18.80 8.22
C PRO A 465 16.36 -20.18 8.82
N GLU A 466 17.61 -20.39 9.26
CA GLU A 466 18.06 -21.63 9.91
C GLU A 466 17.34 -21.88 11.25
N GLU A 467 16.98 -20.81 11.95
CA GLU A 467 16.18 -20.84 13.19
C GLU A 467 14.66 -20.81 12.91
N GLY A 468 14.25 -20.97 11.64
CA GLY A 468 12.85 -20.92 11.23
C GLY A 468 12.24 -19.52 11.25
N VAL A 469 13.07 -18.47 11.21
CA VAL A 469 12.65 -17.07 11.30
C VAL A 469 12.87 -16.33 9.98
N GLN A 470 11.83 -15.67 9.49
CA GLN A 470 11.95 -14.69 8.41
C GLN A 470 12.11 -13.29 9.01
N TRP A 471 13.26 -12.66 8.78
CA TRP A 471 13.46 -11.27 9.18
C TRP A 471 13.02 -10.30 8.06
N LEU A 472 12.45 -9.15 8.44
CA LEU A 472 12.06 -8.05 7.56
C LEU A 472 12.60 -6.73 8.12
N ASP A 473 13.23 -5.93 7.27
CA ASP A 473 13.69 -4.58 7.61
C ASP A 473 12.50 -3.59 7.58
N TRP A 474 12.10 -3.03 8.72
CA TRP A 474 11.08 -1.96 8.74
C TRP A 474 11.63 -0.54 8.50
N GLY A 475 12.94 -0.44 8.25
CA GLY A 475 13.59 0.85 8.06
C GLY A 475 13.67 1.73 9.33
N PRO A 476 14.08 2.99 9.17
CA PRO A 476 14.37 3.87 10.29
C PRO A 476 13.13 4.60 10.85
N ALA A 477 11.93 4.34 10.31
CA ALA A 477 10.70 5.01 10.71
C ALA A 477 10.32 4.71 12.17
N LEU A 478 9.59 5.62 12.81
CA LEU A 478 9.01 5.43 14.14
C LEU A 478 8.07 4.22 14.20
N ASP A 479 7.28 4.06 13.15
CA ASP A 479 6.18 3.13 13.05
C ASP A 479 5.94 2.71 11.59
N GLY A 480 5.11 1.70 11.44
CA GLY A 480 4.73 1.17 10.15
C GLY A 480 3.60 0.15 10.23
N GLN A 481 3.33 -0.45 9.09
CA GLN A 481 2.36 -1.51 8.90
C GLN A 481 3.00 -2.71 8.19
N LEU A 482 2.80 -3.89 8.75
CA LEU A 482 2.94 -5.14 8.01
C LEU A 482 1.64 -5.43 7.29
N THR A 483 1.69 -5.56 5.96
CA THR A 483 0.51 -5.86 5.14
C THR A 483 0.67 -7.20 4.43
N TYR A 484 -0.28 -8.10 4.71
CA TYR A 484 -0.51 -9.32 3.98
C TYR A 484 -1.39 -9.05 2.77
N ARG A 485 -1.05 -9.66 1.64
CA ARG A 485 -1.96 -9.82 0.49
C ARG A 485 -2.10 -11.30 0.25
N MET A 486 -3.27 -11.86 0.52
CA MET A 486 -3.56 -13.29 0.43
C MET A 486 -4.55 -13.54 -0.69
N LEU A 487 -4.26 -14.50 -1.57
CA LEU A 487 -5.06 -14.83 -2.74
C LEU A 487 -5.48 -16.30 -2.70
N LEU A 488 -6.69 -16.67 -3.07
CA LEU A 488 -7.82 -15.82 -3.49
C LEU A 488 -8.71 -15.47 -2.29
N SER A 489 -9.21 -14.24 -2.19
CA SER A 489 -10.12 -13.80 -1.12
C SER A 489 -11.40 -14.63 -1.04
N SER A 490 -11.74 -15.36 -2.11
CA SER A 490 -12.85 -16.30 -2.18
C SER A 490 -12.54 -17.70 -1.66
N ASP A 491 -11.29 -18.03 -1.34
CA ASP A 491 -10.92 -19.33 -0.76
C ASP A 491 -11.49 -19.44 0.66
N ASP A 492 -12.08 -20.59 1.01
CA ASP A 492 -12.80 -20.79 2.28
C ASP A 492 -11.95 -20.41 3.51
N LEU A 493 -10.65 -20.74 3.49
CA LEU A 493 -9.72 -20.37 4.56
C LEU A 493 -9.63 -18.84 4.73
N LEU A 494 -9.56 -18.09 3.62
CA LEU A 494 -9.42 -16.64 3.66
C LEU A 494 -10.74 -15.95 4.00
N VAL A 495 -11.88 -16.49 3.58
CA VAL A 495 -13.21 -16.05 4.02
C VAL A 495 -13.33 -16.20 5.54
N GLY A 496 -12.97 -17.36 6.10
CA GLY A 496 -13.03 -17.55 7.55
C GLY A 496 -12.05 -16.66 8.32
N ILE A 497 -10.81 -16.46 7.84
CA ILE A 497 -9.88 -15.50 8.46
C ILE A 497 -10.50 -14.10 8.48
N ARG A 498 -11.12 -13.67 7.37
CA ARG A 498 -11.78 -12.37 7.27
C ARG A 498 -12.90 -12.22 8.29
N GLU A 499 -13.77 -13.21 8.40
CA GLU A 499 -14.89 -13.22 9.35
C GLU A 499 -14.40 -13.11 10.80
N ILE A 500 -13.36 -13.86 11.17
CA ILE A 500 -12.75 -13.79 12.50
C ILE A 500 -12.20 -12.40 12.80
N VAL A 501 -11.47 -11.81 11.84
CA VAL A 501 -10.88 -10.48 11.99
C VAL A 501 -11.96 -9.40 12.10
N ASP A 502 -13.00 -9.44 11.27
CA ASP A 502 -14.10 -8.48 11.32
C ASP A 502 -14.93 -8.62 12.60
N ALA A 503 -15.21 -9.85 13.04
CA ALA A 503 -15.92 -10.11 14.29
C ALA A 503 -15.17 -9.53 15.50
N ARG A 504 -13.84 -9.68 15.54
CA ARG A 504 -12.99 -9.04 16.56
C ARG A 504 -13.07 -7.53 16.46
N ASN A 505 -12.86 -6.98 15.27
CA ASN A 505 -12.90 -5.53 15.05
C ASN A 505 -14.22 -4.86 15.46
N ALA A 506 -15.34 -5.60 15.42
CA ALA A 506 -16.65 -5.13 15.85
C ALA A 506 -16.82 -5.03 17.38
N VAL A 507 -16.03 -5.75 18.18
CA VAL A 507 -16.09 -5.68 19.66
C VAL A 507 -15.43 -4.40 20.19
N GLY A 508 -14.40 -3.90 19.50
CA GLY A 508 -13.71 -2.66 19.83
C GLY A 508 -12.18 -2.76 19.69
N PRO A 509 -11.44 -1.64 19.81
CA PRO A 509 -10.01 -1.58 19.52
C PRO A 509 -9.14 -2.51 20.37
N ALA A 510 -9.49 -2.70 21.64
CA ALA A 510 -8.75 -3.57 22.57
C ALA A 510 -8.72 -5.04 22.09
N SER A 511 -9.81 -5.51 21.51
CA SER A 511 -9.92 -6.90 21.01
C SER A 511 -9.12 -7.18 19.74
N ARG A 512 -8.54 -6.13 19.10
CA ARG A 512 -7.78 -6.26 17.84
C ARG A 512 -6.38 -6.84 18.06
N SER A 513 -5.79 -6.62 19.23
CA SER A 513 -4.46 -7.09 19.64
C SER A 513 -4.50 -8.33 20.53
N ASP A 514 -5.68 -8.72 21.03
CA ASP A 514 -5.85 -9.84 21.95
C ASP A 514 -5.38 -11.19 21.36
N PRO A 515 -4.82 -12.10 22.17
CA PRO A 515 -4.65 -13.49 21.77
C PRO A 515 -6.00 -14.12 21.35
N PRO A 516 -6.03 -15.06 20.39
CA PRO A 516 -7.27 -15.73 19.99
C PRO A 516 -7.95 -16.60 21.08
N GLY A 517 -7.48 -16.53 22.33
CA GLY A 517 -8.01 -17.25 23.48
C GLY A 517 -8.52 -16.38 24.64
N SER A 518 -8.42 -15.05 24.59
CA SER A 518 -8.98 -14.18 25.63
C SER A 518 -10.44 -13.83 25.35
N ALA A 519 -11.35 -14.29 26.22
CA ALA A 519 -12.76 -13.88 26.40
C ALA A 519 -13.69 -13.68 25.17
N LEU A 520 -13.26 -14.02 23.95
CA LEU A 520 -14.09 -14.09 22.73
C LEU A 520 -14.73 -15.48 22.56
N ALA A 521 -14.92 -16.22 23.65
CA ALA A 521 -15.52 -17.56 23.67
C ALA A 521 -16.98 -17.61 23.16
N ALA A 522 -17.60 -16.46 22.88
CA ALA A 522 -18.99 -16.36 22.44
C ALA A 522 -19.19 -15.68 21.07
N ALA A 523 -18.12 -15.29 20.36
CA ALA A 523 -18.25 -14.72 19.02
C ALA A 523 -18.35 -15.81 17.94
N PRO A 524 -19.18 -15.64 16.89
CA PRO A 524 -19.04 -16.41 15.67
C PRO A 524 -17.62 -16.15 15.12
N GLY A 525 -16.78 -17.19 15.02
CA GLY A 525 -15.36 -17.05 14.66
C GLY A 525 -14.37 -17.90 15.47
N ASN A 526 -14.81 -18.72 16.42
CA ASN A 526 -13.94 -19.70 17.09
C ASN A 526 -13.83 -21.01 16.30
N ASP A 527 -13.65 -20.92 14.99
CA ASP A 527 -13.27 -22.09 14.20
C ASP A 527 -11.83 -22.47 14.57
N THR A 528 -11.69 -23.49 15.40
CA THR A 528 -10.40 -23.97 15.90
C THR A 528 -9.48 -24.46 14.79
N GLU A 529 -10.01 -24.73 13.59
CA GLU A 529 -9.22 -25.08 12.41
C GLU A 529 -8.64 -23.84 11.70
N ILE A 530 -9.34 -22.71 11.73
CA ILE A 530 -8.94 -21.47 11.05
C ILE A 530 -8.08 -20.58 11.95
N LEU A 531 -8.37 -20.53 13.26
CA LEU A 531 -7.65 -19.69 14.23
C LEU A 531 -6.11 -19.77 14.13
N PRO A 532 -5.48 -20.95 13.91
CA PRO A 532 -4.03 -21.04 13.73
C PRO A 532 -3.47 -20.22 12.56
N TYR A 533 -4.27 -19.96 11.52
CA TYR A 533 -3.86 -19.20 10.34
C TYR A 533 -4.04 -17.67 10.50
N VAL A 534 -4.76 -17.24 11.54
CA VAL A 534 -4.92 -15.81 11.85
C VAL A 534 -3.63 -15.30 12.49
N PRO A 535 -2.92 -14.31 11.89
CA PRO A 535 -1.67 -13.82 12.44
C PRO A 535 -1.84 -13.23 13.83
N ARG A 536 -0.96 -13.65 14.75
CA ARG A 536 -0.79 -13.04 16.08
C ARG A 536 0.50 -12.26 16.12
N SER A 537 0.55 -11.20 16.92
CA SER A 537 1.76 -10.39 17.03
C SER A 537 2.08 -9.97 18.46
N ALA A 538 3.34 -9.58 18.68
CA ALA A 538 3.84 -9.08 19.95
C ALA A 538 5.03 -8.12 19.72
N HIS A 539 5.14 -7.10 20.57
CA HIS A 539 6.33 -6.25 20.67
C HIS A 539 7.23 -6.73 21.80
N CYS A 540 8.55 -6.62 21.63
CA CYS A 540 9.54 -6.93 22.65
C CYS A 540 10.86 -6.18 22.38
N THR A 541 11.82 -6.28 23.30
CA THR A 541 13.20 -5.84 23.03
C THR A 541 13.96 -6.91 22.26
N ARG A 542 15.08 -6.51 21.63
CA ARG A 542 15.97 -7.47 20.97
C ARG A 542 16.45 -8.55 21.94
N GLU A 543 16.84 -8.17 23.14
CA GLU A 543 17.37 -9.09 24.16
C GLU A 543 16.34 -10.13 24.60
N VAL A 544 15.05 -9.74 24.69
CA VAL A 544 13.96 -10.69 25.01
C VAL A 544 13.81 -11.74 23.92
N PHE A 545 13.86 -11.33 22.65
CA PHE A 545 13.80 -12.27 21.52
C PHE A 545 15.04 -13.17 21.47
N GLU A 546 16.23 -12.64 21.69
CA GLU A 546 17.47 -13.43 21.70
C GLU A 546 17.48 -14.48 22.83
N ALA A 547 16.87 -14.16 23.98
CA ALA A 547 16.84 -15.04 25.15
C ALA A 547 15.89 -16.25 25.01
N GLY A 548 14.84 -16.18 24.19
CA GLY A 548 13.90 -17.29 24.06
C GLY A 548 12.89 -17.20 22.93
N GLY A 549 13.28 -16.51 21.85
CA GLY A 549 12.53 -16.45 20.60
C GLY A 549 11.17 -15.79 20.72
N TRP A 550 10.26 -16.17 19.83
CA TRP A 550 8.92 -15.60 19.77
C TRP A 550 8.15 -15.83 21.07
N GLN A 551 8.32 -16.99 21.73
CA GLN A 551 7.61 -17.34 22.96
C GLN A 551 7.79 -16.27 24.04
N ARG A 552 9.05 -15.86 24.27
CA ARG A 552 9.37 -14.82 25.27
C ARG A 552 8.80 -13.46 24.91
N CYS A 553 8.72 -13.12 23.63
CA CYS A 553 8.09 -11.88 23.18
C CYS A 553 6.58 -11.89 23.46
N PHE A 554 5.88 -12.99 23.19
CA PHE A 554 4.46 -13.12 23.55
C PHE A 554 4.25 -13.06 25.07
N GLU A 555 5.06 -13.78 25.86
CA GLU A 555 5.00 -13.72 27.33
C GLU A 555 5.22 -12.30 27.86
N ALA A 556 6.25 -11.59 27.36
CA ALA A 556 6.57 -10.23 27.77
C ALA A 556 5.48 -9.22 27.40
N SER A 557 4.92 -9.36 26.19
CA SER A 557 3.82 -8.52 25.71
C SER A 557 2.55 -8.72 26.55
N GLU A 558 2.20 -9.98 26.87
CA GLU A 558 1.05 -10.31 27.73
C GLU A 558 1.24 -9.82 29.17
N ALA A 559 2.48 -9.80 29.67
CA ALA A 559 2.84 -9.27 30.99
C ALA A 559 2.89 -7.74 31.06
N GLY A 560 2.66 -7.02 29.94
CA GLY A 560 2.78 -5.56 29.87
C GLY A 560 4.22 -5.05 30.02
N GLN A 561 5.23 -5.91 29.80
CA GLN A 561 6.66 -5.59 29.87
C GLN A 561 7.20 -5.04 28.54
N THR A 562 6.32 -4.49 27.69
CA THR A 562 6.72 -3.68 26.54
C THR A 562 7.24 -2.34 27.06
N LEU A 563 8.30 -1.81 26.46
CA LEU A 563 8.92 -0.57 26.90
C LEU A 563 7.85 0.53 27.06
N ASN A 564 7.64 1.02 28.29
CA ASN A 564 7.19 2.40 28.46
C ASN A 564 8.47 3.23 28.35
N VAL A 565 8.83 3.68 27.14
CA VAL A 565 9.93 4.64 26.99
C VAL A 565 9.44 6.01 27.44
N ALA A 566 9.23 6.15 28.74
CA ALA A 566 9.12 7.44 29.40
C ALA A 566 10.29 7.55 30.36
N ASP A 567 11.51 7.55 29.82
CA ASP A 567 12.74 8.00 30.48
C ASP A 567 13.69 8.61 29.46
#